data_AF-A0A1M7RW39-F1
#
_entry.id   AF-A0A1M7RW39-F1
#
_cell.length_a   1.000
_cell.length_b   1.000
_cell.length_c   1.000
_cell.angle_alpha   90.00
_cell.angle_beta   90.00
_cell.angle_gamma   90.00
#
_symmetry.space_group_name_H-M   'P 1'
#
loop_
_entity.id
_entity.type
_entity.pdbx_description
1 polymer ?
#
loop_
_entity_poly.entity_id
_entity_poly.type
_entity_poly.pdbx_seq_one_letter_code
_entity_poly.pdbx_strand_id
1 'polypeptide(L)' 'MKTQPSLKKSPPKKAPAERVVKDIRRATRRHFSAEDKIRIVLDGLRGEDSIAELCRKEGIAQSLYYT' A
#
# COMPACT_ATOMS: atom_id res chain seq x y z
N MET A 1 17.62 -54.01 12.08
CA MET A 1 17.55 -52.53 12.06
C MET A 1 16.97 -52.09 10.73
N LYS A 2 15.76 -51.50 10.70
CA LYS A 2 15.18 -50.93 9.47
C LYS A 2 15.19 -49.41 9.61
N THR A 3 15.97 -48.72 8.77
CA THR A 3 16.01 -47.25 8.71
C THR A 3 14.85 -46.77 7.84
N GLN A 4 14.00 -45.89 8.37
CA GLN A 4 12.96 -45.23 7.58
C GLN A 4 13.59 -44.16 6.67
N PRO A 5 13.20 -44.05 5.39
CA PRO A 5 13.64 -42.97 4.53
C PRO A 5 12.92 -41.69 4.92
N SER A 6 13.68 -40.62 5.19
CA SER A 6 13.12 -39.31 5.50
C SER A 6 12.38 -38.76 4.28
N LEU A 7 11.08 -38.49 4.44
CA LEU A 7 10.29 -37.73 3.48
C LEU A 7 10.89 -36.33 3.35
N LYS A 8 11.67 -36.10 2.30
CA LYS A 8 12.12 -34.76 1.93
C LYS A 8 10.89 -33.92 1.63
N LYS A 9 10.52 -33.02 2.55
CA LYS A 9 9.51 -31.98 2.32
C LYS A 9 9.94 -31.16 1.11
N SER A 10 9.13 -31.18 0.06
CA SER A 10 9.28 -30.27 -1.08
C SER A 10 9.20 -28.82 -0.58
N PRO A 11 9.99 -27.89 -1.18
CA PRO A 11 9.93 -26.49 -0.80
C PRO A 11 8.49 -25.96 -0.98
N PRO A 12 8.03 -25.06 -0.09
CA PRO A 12 6.67 -24.53 -0.16
C PRO A 12 6.43 -23.92 -1.55
N LYS A 13 5.30 -24.29 -2.17
CA LYS A 13 4.88 -23.70 -3.46
C LYS A 13 4.84 -22.19 -3.31
N LYS A 14 5.54 -21.47 -4.20
CA LYS A 14 5.48 -20.00 -4.27
C LYS A 14 4.03 -19.55 -4.42
N ALA A 15 3.67 -18.41 -3.82
CA ALA A 15 2.34 -17.83 -3.98
C ALA A 15 2.03 -17.61 -5.48
N PRO A 16 0.76 -17.72 -5.89
CA PRO A 16 0.36 -17.44 -7.28
C PRO A 16 0.78 -16.02 -7.69
N ALA A 17 1.19 -15.85 -8.95
CA ALA A 17 1.76 -14.59 -9.45
C ALA A 17 0.86 -13.38 -9.19
N GLU A 18 -0.45 -13.53 -9.34
CA GLU A 18 -1.44 -12.49 -9.05
C GLU A 18 -1.39 -12.00 -7.59
N ARG A 19 -1.21 -12.92 -6.64
CA ARG A 19 -1.07 -12.59 -5.22
C ARG A 19 0.23 -11.83 -4.97
N VAL A 20 1.33 -12.28 -5.58
CA VAL A 20 2.62 -11.61 -5.48
C VAL A 20 2.53 -10.18 -6.00
N VAL A 21 1.91 -9.96 -7.17
CA VAL A 21 1.72 -8.61 -7.74
C VAL A 21 0.86 -7.74 -6.84
N LYS A 22 -0.23 -8.27 -6.27
CA LYS A 22 -1.09 -7.53 -5.34
C LYS A 22 -0.34 -7.12 -4.08
N ASP A 23 0.46 -8.01 -3.52
CA ASP A 23 1.25 -7.75 -2.32
C ASP A 23 2.34 -6.71 -2.59
N ILE A 24 3.02 -6.78 -3.75
CA ILE A 24 3.97 -5.74 -4.19
C ILE A 24 3.27 -4.39 -4.26
N ARG A 25 2.14 -4.28 -4.99
CA ARG A 25 1.40 -3.02 -5.14
C ARG A 25 0.95 -2.45 -3.80
N ARG A 26 0.60 -3.31 -2.83
CA ARG A 26 0.23 -2.89 -1.48
C ARG A 26 1.43 -2.39 -0.69
N ALA A 27 2.56 -3.10 -0.76
CA ALA A 27 3.77 -2.77 -0.04
C ALA A 27 4.47 -1.52 -0.58
N THR A 28 4.39 -1.28 -1.89
CA THR A 28 4.96 -0.11 -2.56
C THR A 28 3.96 1.05 -2.70
N ARG A 29 2.78 0.96 -2.07
CA ARG A 29 1.79 2.04 -2.11
C ARG A 29 2.38 3.26 -1.40
N ARG A 30 2.14 4.46 -1.94
CA ARG A 30 2.56 5.71 -1.28
C ARG A 30 1.93 5.79 0.11
N HIS A 31 2.77 6.00 1.11
CA HIS A 31 2.37 6.24 2.48
C HIS A 31 2.50 7.74 2.77
N PHE A 32 1.47 8.31 3.39
CA PHE A 32 1.50 9.68 3.88
C PHE A 32 1.84 9.65 5.36
N SER A 33 2.90 10.35 5.75
CA SER A 33 3.22 10.55 7.16
C SER A 33 2.13 11.39 7.84
N ALA A 34 2.15 11.44 9.18
CA ALA A 34 1.26 12.35 9.90
C ALA A 34 1.52 13.82 9.51
N GLU A 35 2.79 14.17 9.30
CA GLU A 35 3.21 15.51 8.87
C GLU A 35 2.68 15.86 7.48
N ASP A 36 2.80 14.94 6.50
CA ASP A 36 2.24 15.15 5.16
C ASP A 36 0.73 15.38 5.22
N LYS A 37 0.03 14.56 6.00
CA LYS A 37 -1.42 14.67 6.17
C LYS A 37 -1.81 16.03 6.77
N ILE A 38 -1.10 16.48 7.82
CA ILE A 38 -1.35 17.78 8.45
C ILE A 38 -1.15 18.90 7.43
N ARG A 39 -0.03 18.90 6.69
CA ARG A 39 0.24 19.91 5.65
C ARG A 39 -0.89 19.99 4.62
N ILE A 40 -1.30 18.84 4.09
CA ILE A 40 -2.35 18.75 3.08
C ILE A 40 -3.69 19.26 3.61
N VAL A 41 -4.06 18.91 4.83
CA VAL A 41 -5.31 19.40 5.45
C VAL A 41 -5.26 20.91 5.64
N LEU A 42 -4.14 21.45 6.11
CA LEU A 42 -3.98 22.90 6.28
C LEU A 42 -4.10 23.65 4.95
N ASP A 43 -3.48 23.15 3.88
CA ASP A 43 -3.59 23.74 2.54
C ASP A 43 -5.05 23.69 2.03
N GLY A 44 -5.77 22.58 2.28
CA GLY A 44 -7.19 22.48 1.95
C GLY A 44 -8.09 23.41 2.76
N LEU A 45 -7.74 23.70 4.02
CA LEU A 45 -8.45 24.66 4.87
C LEU A 45 -8.21 26.12 4.45
N ARG A 46 -7.05 26.43 3.84
CA ARG A 46 -6.81 27.76 3.25
C ARG A 46 -7.74 28.03 2.07
N GLY A 47 -8.14 26.99 1.33
CA GLY A 47 -9.13 27.08 0.28
C GLY A 47 -8.65 27.78 -0.99
N GLU A 48 -7.33 27.82 -1.23
CA GLU A 48 -6.74 28.39 -2.44
C GLU A 48 -7.02 27.53 -3.68
N ASP A 49 -6.89 26.20 -3.51
CA ASP A 49 -7.22 25.19 -4.52
C ASP A 49 -8.49 24.43 -4.09
N SER A 50 -9.26 23.93 -5.06
CA SER A 50 -10.32 22.97 -4.74
C SER A 50 -9.72 21.69 -4.14
N ILE A 51 -10.45 21.00 -3.26
CA ILE A 51 -10.00 19.71 -2.70
C ILE A 51 -9.64 18.71 -3.80
N ALA A 52 -10.34 18.77 -4.94
CA ALA A 52 -10.07 17.93 -6.10
C ALA A 52 -8.70 18.22 -6.74
N GLU A 53 -8.31 19.49 -6.87
CA GLU A 53 -7.00 19.91 -7.39
C GLU A 53 -5.87 19.56 -6.43
N LEU A 54 -6.07 19.84 -5.14
CA LEU A 54 -5.13 19.49 -4.08
C LEU A 54 -4.87 17.97 -4.04
N CYS A 55 -5.93 17.15 -4.10
CA CYS A 55 -5.79 15.69 -4.14
C CYS A 55 -5.02 15.21 -5.38
N ARG A 56 -5.23 15.83 -6.56
CA ARG A 56 -4.48 15.48 -7.78
C ARG A 56 -3.00 15.82 -7.65
N LYS A 57 -2.68 17.02 -7.13
CA LYS A 57 -1.30 17.49 -6.90
C LYS A 57 -0.55 16.60 -5.92
N GLU A 58 -1.23 16.18 -4.86
CA GLU A 58 -0.64 15.38 -3.78
C GLU A 58 -0.66 13.87 -4.05
N GLY A 59 -1.31 13.42 -5.13
CA GLY A 59 -1.44 12.01 -5.48
C GLY A 59 -2.33 11.22 -4.51
N ILE A 60 -3.37 11.86 -3.99
CA ILE A 60 -4.38 11.29 -3.09
C ILE A 60 -5.66 11.00 -3.89
N ALA A 61 -6.25 9.83 -3.67
CA ALA A 61 -7.60 9.57 -4.16
C ALA A 61 -8.58 10.45 -3.37
N GLN A 62 -9.43 11.23 -4.04
CA GLN A 62 -10.37 12.15 -3.38
C GLN A 62 -11.26 11.46 -2.33
N SER A 63 -11.60 10.18 -2.55
CA SER A 63 -12.37 9.37 -1.60
C SER A 63 -11.66 9.13 -0.25
N LEU A 64 -10.35 9.38 -0.17
CA LEU A 64 -9.55 9.23 1.04
C LEU A 64 -9.29 10.55 1.78
N TYR A 65 -9.70 11.69 1.23
CA TYR A 65 -9.35 12.99 1.82
C TYR A 65 -9.93 13.19 3.24
N TYR A 66 -11.12 12.65 3.48
CA TYR A 66 -11.83 12.77 4.76
C TYR A 66 -11.71 11.51 5.65
N THR A 67 -10.81 10.58 5.34
CA THR A 67 -10.61 9.31 6.07
C THR A 67 -9.20 9.19 6.65
#